data_AF-X1L155-F1
#
_entry.id   AF-X1L155-F1
#
_cell.length_a   1.000
_cell.length_b   1.000
_cell.length_c   1.000
_cell.angle_alpha   90.00
_cell.angle_beta   90.00
_cell.angle_gamma   90.00
#
_symmetry.space_group_name_H-M   'P 1'
#
loop_
_entity.id
_entity.type
_entity.pdbx_description
1 polymer ?
#
loop_
_entity_poly.entity_id
_entity_poly.type
_entity_poly.pdbx_seq_one_letter_code
_entity_poly.pdbx_strand_id
1 'polypeptide(L)'
;NGITSLEELSNKVSNKTAAVLIQNPNFFGSLENLKEIEEITHKNRSLFIVAIVEPTSLGLLKPPGVLGADIVVGEGQSFGNPISFGGPHLGFMATKDKYMRKFPGRLVGATKDARGRKGYILTLQAREQHIRREKAASNICTNQALCALAATIYLVSLGKEGLRRVAELSTQKAHYAFEKIKEIDGFEEAFASPFYNEFIVKCKDVKKARLVRDNPPPLGYKRCRTRFFLLDEE
;
A
#
# COMPACT_ATOMS: atom_id res chain seq x y z
N ASN A 1 -10.70 -16.11 8.82
CA ASN A 1 -9.34 -16.13 8.23
C ASN A 1 -8.79 -14.73 7.92
N GLY A 2 -9.43 -13.63 8.36
CA GLY A 2 -8.83 -12.29 8.30
C GLY A 2 -8.63 -11.74 6.89
N ILE A 3 -9.38 -12.23 5.91
CA ILE A 3 -9.43 -11.74 4.52
C ILE A 3 -10.89 -11.49 4.12
N THR A 4 -11.08 -10.81 2.99
CA THR A 4 -12.41 -10.47 2.48
C THR A 4 -13.19 -11.74 2.11
N SER A 5 -14.42 -11.88 2.62
CA SER A 5 -15.33 -12.96 2.23
C SER A 5 -15.82 -12.76 0.79
N LEU A 6 -15.48 -13.69 -0.11
CA LEU A 6 -15.85 -13.60 -1.52
C LEU A 6 -17.35 -13.80 -1.75
N GLU A 7 -18.00 -14.63 -0.95
CA GLU A 7 -19.45 -14.82 -1.00
C GLU A 7 -20.16 -13.52 -0.59
N GLU A 8 -19.75 -12.93 0.53
CA GLU A 8 -20.33 -11.67 1.00
C GLU A 8 -20.06 -10.53 0.01
N LEU A 9 -18.85 -10.48 -0.56
CA LEU A 9 -18.51 -9.54 -1.62
C LEU A 9 -19.43 -9.72 -2.83
N SER A 10 -19.59 -10.95 -3.32
CA SER A 10 -20.46 -11.25 -4.46
C SER A 10 -21.92 -10.87 -4.20
N ASN A 11 -22.40 -11.02 -2.97
CA ASN A 11 -23.76 -10.65 -2.58
C ASN A 11 -23.96 -9.12 -2.49
N LYS A 12 -22.90 -8.36 -2.18
CA LYS A 12 -22.95 -6.90 -2.05
C LYS A 12 -22.66 -6.16 -3.36
N VAL A 13 -21.88 -6.74 -4.27
CA VAL A 13 -21.53 -6.12 -5.55
C VAL A 13 -22.66 -6.35 -6.55
N SER A 14 -23.13 -5.27 -7.16
CA SER A 14 -24.20 -5.30 -8.16
C SER A 14 -23.91 -4.34 -9.32
N ASN A 15 -24.78 -4.30 -10.32
CA ASN A 15 -24.71 -3.33 -11.42
C ASN A 15 -24.85 -1.85 -10.98
N LYS A 16 -25.21 -1.58 -9.72
CA LYS A 16 -25.23 -0.24 -9.11
C LYS A 16 -23.93 0.12 -8.39
N THR A 17 -23.01 -0.84 -8.24
CA THR A 17 -21.73 -0.63 -7.56
C THR A 17 -20.76 0.08 -8.51
N ALA A 18 -20.29 1.27 -8.15
CA ALA A 18 -19.36 2.03 -8.97
C ALA A 18 -17.93 1.44 -8.94
N ALA A 19 -17.48 1.01 -7.76
CA ALA A 19 -16.15 0.47 -7.55
C ALA A 19 -16.09 -0.45 -6.33
N VAL A 20 -15.10 -1.34 -6.33
CA VAL A 20 -14.67 -2.13 -5.16
C VAL A 20 -13.25 -1.68 -4.82
N LEU A 21 -13.04 -1.26 -3.58
CA LEU A 21 -11.74 -0.85 -3.04
C LEU A 21 -11.24 -1.89 -2.05
N ILE A 22 -10.05 -2.46 -2.29
CA ILE A 22 -9.43 -3.43 -1.39
C ILE A 22 -8.04 -2.96 -0.99
N GLN A 23 -7.72 -3.09 0.30
CA GLN A 23 -6.37 -2.86 0.80
C GLN A 23 -5.57 -4.18 0.73
N ASN A 24 -4.35 -4.14 0.20
CA ASN A 24 -3.47 -5.32 0.13
C ASN A 24 -1.99 -4.97 0.37
N PRO A 25 -1.33 -5.50 1.42
CA PRO A 25 -1.90 -6.28 2.52
C PRO A 25 -3.03 -5.53 3.24
N ASN A 26 -4.01 -6.25 3.78
CA ASN A 26 -5.18 -5.65 4.42
C ASN A 26 -4.85 -5.14 5.83
N PHE A 27 -5.85 -4.58 6.51
CA PHE A 27 -5.69 -4.01 7.86
C PHE A 27 -5.12 -5.00 8.90
N PHE A 28 -5.41 -6.29 8.73
CA PHE A 28 -4.92 -7.35 9.61
C PHE A 28 -3.53 -7.88 9.20
N GLY A 29 -2.95 -7.33 8.13
CA GLY A 29 -1.69 -7.78 7.54
C GLY A 29 -1.84 -8.92 6.53
N SER A 30 -3.03 -9.52 6.43
CA SER A 30 -3.31 -10.62 5.52
C SER A 30 -3.27 -10.21 4.06
N LEU A 31 -2.84 -11.12 3.18
CA LEU A 31 -2.87 -10.95 1.74
C LEU A 31 -4.23 -11.36 1.18
N GLU A 32 -4.83 -10.45 0.41
CA GLU A 32 -6.13 -10.67 -0.22
C GLU A 32 -5.98 -11.42 -1.55
N ASN A 33 -6.96 -12.26 -1.90
CA ASN A 33 -7.01 -12.88 -3.22
C ASN A 33 -7.54 -11.89 -4.27
N LEU A 34 -6.65 -10.97 -4.69
CA LEU A 34 -7.01 -9.89 -5.61
C LEU A 34 -7.55 -10.39 -6.95
N LYS A 35 -7.20 -11.60 -7.38
CA LYS A 35 -7.67 -12.13 -8.68
C LYS A 35 -9.15 -12.52 -8.62
N GLU A 36 -9.56 -13.23 -7.58
CA GLU A 36 -10.97 -13.63 -7.41
C GLU A 36 -11.86 -12.41 -7.11
N ILE A 37 -11.35 -11.45 -6.34
CA ILE A 37 -12.01 -10.17 -6.09
C ILE A 37 -12.19 -9.38 -7.40
N GLU A 38 -11.19 -9.35 -8.26
CA GLU A 38 -11.27 -8.68 -9.57
C GLU A 38 -12.38 -9.28 -10.43
N GLU A 39 -12.46 -10.60 -10.52
CA GLU A 39 -13.48 -11.30 -11.32
C GLU A 39 -14.90 -10.96 -10.86
N ILE A 40 -15.16 -10.95 -9.54
CA ILE A 40 -16.45 -10.55 -8.96
C ILE A 40 -16.76 -9.07 -9.30
N THR A 41 -15.75 -8.21 -9.20
CA THR A 41 -15.88 -6.76 -9.42
C THR A 41 -16.21 -6.46 -10.88
N HIS A 42 -15.45 -7.01 -11.82
CA HIS A 42 -15.61 -6.74 -13.25
C HIS A 42 -16.84 -7.43 -13.85
N LYS A 43 -17.28 -8.58 -13.32
CA LYS A 43 -18.55 -9.22 -13.70
C LYS A 43 -19.74 -8.26 -13.58
N ASN A 44 -19.68 -7.34 -12.62
CA ASN A 44 -20.71 -6.33 -12.37
C ASN A 44 -20.42 -4.96 -13.01
N ARG A 45 -19.37 -4.86 -13.86
CA ARG A 45 -18.92 -3.62 -14.52
C ARG A 45 -18.47 -2.50 -13.56
N SER A 46 -18.12 -2.86 -12.32
CA SER A 46 -17.54 -1.95 -11.33
C SER A 46 -16.04 -1.76 -11.57
N LEU A 47 -15.48 -0.64 -11.12
CA LEU A 47 -14.02 -0.42 -11.14
C LEU A 47 -13.34 -1.20 -10.01
N PHE A 48 -12.21 -1.84 -10.30
CA PHE A 48 -11.40 -2.48 -9.27
C PHE A 48 -10.25 -1.58 -8.82
N ILE A 49 -10.25 -1.21 -7.54
CA ILE A 49 -9.27 -0.31 -6.93
C ILE A 49 -8.50 -1.05 -5.83
N VAL A 50 -7.18 -0.97 -5.87
CA VAL A 50 -6.32 -1.58 -4.85
C VAL A 50 -5.52 -0.50 -4.11
N ALA A 51 -5.60 -0.50 -2.78
CA ALA A 51 -4.84 0.35 -1.89
C ALA A 51 -3.63 -0.40 -1.33
N ILE A 52 -2.44 0.18 -1.50
CA ILE A 52 -1.17 -0.36 -0.98
C ILE A 52 -0.68 0.56 0.14
N VAL A 53 -0.79 0.10 1.39
CA VAL A 53 -0.37 0.87 2.57
C VAL A 53 1.10 0.65 2.93
N GLU A 54 1.67 -0.47 2.52
CA GLU A 54 3.09 -0.77 2.68
C GLU A 54 3.71 -1.04 1.30
N PRO A 55 4.32 -0.02 0.67
CA PRO A 55 4.72 -0.09 -0.72
C PRO A 55 5.98 -0.94 -0.93
N THR A 56 6.75 -1.24 0.12
CA THR A 56 7.86 -2.19 0.02
C THR A 56 7.40 -3.60 -0.30
N SER A 57 6.14 -3.94 0.00
CA SER A 57 5.54 -5.23 -0.37
C SER A 57 5.58 -5.50 -1.88
N LEU A 58 5.55 -4.44 -2.71
CA LEU A 58 5.64 -4.54 -4.17
C LEU A 58 7.02 -4.98 -4.69
N GLY A 59 8.03 -5.05 -3.81
CA GLY A 59 9.31 -5.70 -4.11
C GLY A 59 9.21 -7.23 -4.21
N LEU A 60 8.14 -7.82 -3.68
CA LEU A 60 7.91 -9.27 -3.64
C LEU A 60 6.56 -9.70 -4.22
N LEU A 61 5.49 -9.01 -3.86
CA LEU A 61 4.14 -9.36 -4.27
C LEU A 61 3.90 -9.00 -5.74
N LYS A 62 3.03 -9.77 -6.41
CA LYS A 62 2.58 -9.43 -7.76
C LYS A 62 1.92 -8.05 -7.74
N PRO A 63 2.31 -7.12 -8.63
CA PRO A 63 1.73 -5.78 -8.65
C PRO A 63 0.25 -5.84 -9.04
N PRO A 64 -0.63 -5.05 -8.40
CA PRO A 64 -2.09 -5.15 -8.63
C PRO A 64 -2.52 -4.93 -10.09
N GLY A 65 -1.76 -4.14 -10.86
CA GLY A 65 -2.08 -3.88 -12.26
C GLY A 65 -2.04 -5.13 -13.15
N VAL A 66 -1.23 -6.14 -12.80
CA VAL A 66 -1.19 -7.46 -13.46
C VAL A 66 -2.36 -8.34 -13.01
N LEU A 67 -2.92 -8.08 -11.83
CA LEU A 67 -4.07 -8.78 -11.26
C LEU A 67 -5.40 -8.10 -11.61
N GLY A 68 -5.40 -7.20 -12.60
CA GLY A 68 -6.62 -6.59 -13.15
C GLY A 68 -7.09 -5.30 -12.46
N ALA A 69 -6.35 -4.75 -11.49
CA ALA A 69 -6.70 -3.46 -10.90
C ALA A 69 -6.77 -2.33 -11.95
N ASP A 70 -7.88 -1.58 -11.95
CA ASP A 70 -8.09 -0.40 -12.81
C ASP A 70 -7.36 0.84 -12.26
N ILE A 71 -7.33 0.95 -10.93
CA ILE A 71 -6.69 2.04 -10.19
C ILE A 71 -5.90 1.41 -9.02
N VAL A 72 -4.68 1.88 -8.82
CA VAL A 72 -3.88 1.56 -7.63
C VAL A 72 -3.60 2.86 -6.90
N VAL A 73 -3.89 2.90 -5.61
CA VAL A 73 -3.53 4.01 -4.72
C VAL A 73 -2.63 3.49 -3.62
N GLY A 74 -1.87 4.35 -2.99
CA GLY A 74 -1.08 3.92 -1.85
C GLY A 74 -0.28 5.02 -1.19
N GLU A 75 0.36 4.65 -0.10
CA GLU A 75 1.25 5.49 0.68
C GLU A 75 2.70 5.12 0.35
N GLY A 76 3.54 6.12 0.10
CA GLY A 76 4.95 5.95 -0.29
C GLY A 76 5.94 6.22 0.83
N GLN A 77 5.46 6.40 2.06
CA GLN A 77 6.25 6.81 3.21
C GLN A 77 7.48 5.90 3.44
N SER A 78 7.33 4.58 3.29
CA SER A 78 8.41 3.60 3.49
C SER A 78 9.58 3.77 2.51
N PHE A 79 9.40 4.52 1.42
CA PHE A 79 10.46 4.87 0.49
C PHE A 79 11.26 6.07 0.99
N GLY A 80 11.99 5.88 2.08
CA GLY A 80 12.99 6.83 2.56
C GLY A 80 12.46 8.11 3.21
N ASN A 81 11.14 8.24 3.42
CA ASN A 81 10.59 9.38 4.15
C ASN A 81 10.53 9.06 5.67
N PRO A 82 10.72 10.04 6.56
CA PRO A 82 10.58 9.85 8.00
C PRO A 82 9.12 9.65 8.43
N ILE A 83 8.88 9.09 9.62
CA ILE A 83 7.50 8.90 10.15
C ILE A 83 6.87 10.24 10.53
N SER A 84 7.66 11.15 11.11
CA SER A 84 7.29 12.53 11.44
C SER A 84 5.88 12.72 12.04
N PHE A 85 5.47 11.79 12.90
CA PHE A 85 4.16 11.78 13.57
C PHE A 85 2.97 12.02 12.63
N GLY A 86 3.03 11.52 11.40
CA GLY A 86 1.93 11.58 10.42
C GLY A 86 2.25 12.32 9.12
N GLY A 87 3.40 13.01 9.00
CA GLY A 87 3.79 13.59 7.72
C GLY A 87 4.83 14.70 7.78
N PRO A 88 5.18 15.29 6.63
CA PRO A 88 4.60 15.01 5.31
C PRO A 88 5.11 13.69 4.72
N HIS A 89 4.21 12.95 4.05
CA HIS A 89 4.53 11.75 3.29
C HIS A 89 4.08 11.91 1.83
N LEU A 90 4.03 10.84 1.04
CA LEU A 90 3.60 10.89 -0.36
C LEU A 90 2.53 9.84 -0.65
N GLY A 91 1.39 10.29 -1.18
CA GLY A 91 0.46 9.38 -1.84
C GLY A 91 0.91 9.09 -3.27
N PHE A 92 0.77 7.86 -3.72
CA PHE A 92 0.88 7.52 -5.14
C PHE A 92 -0.46 7.03 -5.68
N MET A 93 -0.67 7.27 -6.97
CA MET A 93 -1.83 6.79 -7.71
C MET A 93 -1.36 6.35 -9.10
N ALA A 94 -1.89 5.23 -9.57
CA ALA A 94 -1.69 4.72 -10.92
C ALA A 94 -3.03 4.24 -11.48
N THR A 95 -3.21 4.29 -12.79
CA THR A 95 -4.44 3.84 -13.44
C THR A 95 -4.16 3.34 -14.85
N LYS A 96 -5.13 2.65 -15.46
CA LYS A 96 -5.09 2.28 -16.89
C LYS A 96 -5.23 3.53 -17.77
N ASP A 97 -4.63 3.49 -18.97
CA ASP A 97 -4.57 4.64 -19.89
C ASP A 97 -5.95 5.24 -20.24
N LYS A 98 -6.99 4.39 -20.33
CA LYS A 98 -8.38 4.83 -20.58
C LYS A 98 -8.90 5.87 -19.58
N TYR A 99 -8.30 5.96 -18.38
CA TYR A 99 -8.71 6.90 -17.33
C TYR A 99 -7.86 8.18 -17.26
N MET A 100 -6.83 8.35 -18.10
CA MET A 100 -5.88 9.46 -17.95
C MET A 100 -6.50 10.85 -18.01
N ARG A 101 -7.58 11.04 -18.77
CA ARG A 101 -8.30 12.32 -18.86
C ARG A 101 -9.04 12.70 -17.56
N LYS A 102 -9.28 11.74 -16.67
CA LYS A 102 -9.92 11.94 -15.36
C LYS A 102 -8.95 11.83 -14.19
N PHE A 103 -7.66 11.58 -14.46
CA PHE A 103 -6.65 11.43 -13.42
C PHE A 103 -6.50 12.74 -12.62
N PRO A 104 -6.39 12.70 -11.29
CA PRO A 104 -6.22 13.91 -10.48
C PRO A 104 -4.75 14.36 -10.44
N GLY A 105 -4.54 15.66 -10.23
CA GLY A 105 -3.20 16.22 -10.02
C GLY A 105 -2.30 16.26 -11.25
N ARG A 106 -1.02 16.54 -10.97
CA ARG A 106 0.02 16.86 -11.95
C ARG A 106 0.57 15.59 -12.61
N LEU A 107 0.79 15.66 -13.92
CA LEU A 107 1.43 14.59 -14.69
C LEU A 107 2.63 15.14 -15.45
N VAL A 108 3.76 14.45 -15.37
CA VAL A 108 4.96 14.79 -16.15
C VAL A 108 4.97 13.95 -17.43
N GLY A 109 5.15 14.61 -18.58
CA GLY A 109 5.27 13.97 -19.89
C GLY A 109 6.57 14.37 -20.60
N ALA A 110 7.16 13.44 -21.34
CA ALA A 110 8.30 13.72 -22.20
C ALA A 110 7.85 14.41 -23.50
N THR A 111 8.60 15.41 -23.94
CA THR A 111 8.38 16.14 -25.21
C THR A 111 9.73 16.52 -25.85
N LYS A 112 9.72 17.26 -26.96
CA LYS A 112 10.91 17.82 -27.60
C LYS A 112 10.90 19.35 -27.54
N ASP A 113 12.07 19.94 -27.33
CA ASP A 113 12.25 21.40 -27.44
C ASP A 113 12.34 21.85 -28.91
N ALA A 114 12.50 23.16 -29.14
CA ALA A 114 12.62 23.75 -30.47
C ALA A 114 13.84 23.25 -31.28
N ARG A 115 14.83 22.62 -30.63
CA ARG A 115 16.02 22.02 -31.26
C ARG A 115 15.90 20.49 -31.36
N GLY A 116 14.72 19.92 -31.10
CA GLY A 116 14.47 18.48 -31.15
C GLY A 116 15.00 17.68 -29.95
N ARG A 117 15.53 18.34 -28.91
CA ARG A 117 16.09 17.68 -27.72
C ARG A 117 14.98 17.25 -26.76
N LYS A 118 15.13 16.10 -26.11
CA LYS A 118 14.14 15.58 -25.16
C LYS A 118 14.07 16.48 -23.91
N GLY A 119 12.86 16.89 -23.55
CA GLY A 119 12.55 17.61 -22.32
C GLY A 119 11.34 17.01 -21.62
N TYR A 120 11.03 17.50 -20.41
CA TYR A 120 9.90 17.05 -19.61
C TYR A 120 9.06 18.25 -19.19
N ILE A 121 7.74 18.15 -19.32
CA ILE A 121 6.78 19.20 -18.97
C ILE A 121 5.64 18.64 -18.15
N LEU A 122 4.91 19.52 -17.46
CA LEU A 122 3.58 19.16 -16.97
C LEU A 122 2.63 19.05 -18.17
N THR A 123 1.96 17.91 -18.30
CA THR A 123 1.08 17.60 -19.43
C THR A 123 -0.36 17.41 -18.97
N LEU A 124 -1.30 17.50 -19.92
CA LEU A 124 -2.74 17.36 -19.68
C LEU A 124 -3.25 18.31 -18.58
N GLN A 125 -2.70 19.52 -18.49
CA GLN A 125 -3.00 20.48 -17.41
C GLN A 125 -4.45 20.96 -17.42
N ALA A 126 -5.17 20.84 -18.55
CA ALA A 126 -6.59 21.16 -18.66
C ALA A 126 -7.50 20.36 -17.70
N ARG A 127 -6.97 19.33 -17.01
CA ARG A 127 -7.68 18.59 -15.94
C ARG A 127 -7.65 19.30 -14.58
N GLU A 128 -6.68 20.19 -14.38
CA GLU A 128 -6.33 20.77 -13.08
C GLU A 128 -7.14 22.04 -12.77
N GLN A 129 -7.21 22.38 -11.48
CA GLN A 129 -8.04 23.47 -10.96
C GLN A 129 -7.73 24.84 -11.56
N HIS A 130 -6.46 25.11 -11.90
CA HIS A 130 -6.02 26.41 -12.44
C HIS A 130 -6.57 26.70 -13.85
N ILE A 131 -7.03 25.67 -14.57
CA ILE A 131 -7.70 25.82 -15.89
C ILE A 131 -9.19 25.53 -15.77
N ARG A 132 -9.55 24.40 -15.14
CA ARG A 132 -10.91 23.84 -15.21
C ARG A 132 -11.80 24.20 -14.01
N ARG A 133 -11.24 24.84 -12.99
CA ARG A 133 -11.94 25.34 -11.78
C ARG A 133 -12.85 24.28 -11.17
N GLU A 134 -14.15 24.55 -11.02
CA GLU A 134 -15.14 23.65 -10.45
C GLU A 134 -15.34 22.35 -11.23
N LYS A 135 -14.98 22.33 -12.53
CA LYS A 135 -15.07 21.14 -13.39
C LYS A 135 -13.77 20.34 -13.41
N ALA A 136 -12.76 20.71 -12.61
CA ALA A 136 -11.50 19.99 -12.50
C ALA A 136 -11.69 18.56 -11.95
N ALA A 137 -10.75 17.68 -12.26
CA ALA A 137 -10.78 16.30 -11.75
C ALA A 137 -10.54 16.21 -10.23
N SER A 138 -9.93 17.24 -9.64
CA SER A 138 -9.68 17.38 -8.20
C SER A 138 -9.36 18.85 -7.89
N ASN A 139 -9.55 19.24 -6.63
CA ASN A 139 -9.14 20.53 -6.09
C ASN A 139 -7.64 20.61 -5.72
N ILE A 140 -6.88 19.52 -5.86
CA ILE A 140 -5.46 19.47 -5.51
C ILE A 140 -4.64 20.52 -6.28
N CYS A 141 -3.75 21.21 -5.59
CA CYS A 141 -2.84 22.22 -6.17
C CYS A 141 -1.40 22.01 -5.70
N THR A 142 -1.14 22.28 -4.42
CA THR A 142 0.09 21.85 -3.74
C THR A 142 0.01 20.34 -3.51
N ASN A 143 1.09 19.64 -3.84
CA ASN A 143 1.23 18.22 -3.61
C ASN A 143 2.53 17.93 -2.85
N GLN A 144 2.85 16.66 -2.69
CA GLN A 144 4.00 16.18 -1.91
C GLN A 144 5.25 15.95 -2.78
N ALA A 145 5.55 16.89 -3.68
CA ALA A 145 6.63 16.74 -4.66
C ALA A 145 8.01 16.49 -4.03
N LEU A 146 8.31 17.14 -2.89
CA LEU A 146 9.58 16.94 -2.19
C LEU A 146 9.70 15.52 -1.61
N CYS A 147 8.63 15.00 -1.00
CA CYS A 147 8.57 13.63 -0.50
C CYS A 147 8.67 12.61 -1.65
N ALA A 148 8.01 12.88 -2.78
CA ALA A 148 8.11 12.09 -4.01
C ALA A 148 9.54 12.07 -4.58
N LEU A 149 10.26 13.21 -4.53
CA LEU A 149 11.66 13.28 -4.92
C LEU A 149 12.56 12.43 -4.00
N ALA A 150 12.37 12.54 -2.67
CA ALA A 150 13.10 11.72 -1.71
C ALA A 150 12.88 10.21 -1.95
N ALA A 151 11.62 9.80 -2.19
CA ALA A 151 11.31 8.42 -2.54
C ALA A 151 11.91 7.98 -3.87
N THR A 152 11.97 8.86 -4.86
CA THR A 152 12.63 8.58 -6.13
C THR A 152 14.12 8.31 -5.93
N ILE A 153 14.81 9.15 -5.14
CA ILE A 153 16.22 8.96 -4.80
C ILE A 153 16.42 7.63 -4.07
N TYR A 154 15.55 7.30 -3.10
CA TYR A 154 15.59 6.04 -2.37
C TYR A 154 15.46 4.82 -3.30
N LEU A 155 14.45 4.82 -4.18
CA LEU A 155 14.19 3.72 -5.11
C LEU A 155 15.30 3.56 -6.14
N VAL A 156 15.85 4.66 -6.67
CA VAL A 156 16.99 4.62 -7.62
C VAL A 156 18.25 4.10 -6.93
N SER A 157 18.49 4.49 -5.67
CA SER A 157 19.66 4.06 -4.90
C SER A 157 19.62 2.56 -4.57
N LEU A 158 18.43 2.02 -4.30
CA LEU A 158 18.25 0.58 -4.06
C LEU A 158 18.25 -0.23 -5.36
N GLY A 159 17.63 0.30 -6.40
CA GLY A 159 17.29 -0.47 -7.59
C GLY A 159 16.31 -1.62 -7.31
N LYS A 160 16.05 -2.42 -8.35
CA LYS A 160 15.12 -3.57 -8.28
C LYS A 160 15.54 -4.58 -7.22
N GLU A 161 16.81 -4.99 -7.25
CA GLU A 161 17.33 -6.03 -6.34
C GLU A 161 17.38 -5.54 -4.90
N GLY A 162 17.74 -4.27 -4.68
CA GLY A 162 17.73 -3.67 -3.34
C GLY A 162 16.32 -3.60 -2.76
N LEU A 163 15.31 -3.19 -3.55
CA LEU A 163 13.92 -3.17 -3.10
C LEU A 163 13.41 -4.58 -2.79
N ARG A 164 13.72 -5.57 -3.63
CA ARG A 164 13.39 -6.97 -3.38
C ARG A 164 14.00 -7.46 -2.07
N ARG A 165 15.29 -7.18 -1.84
CA ARG A 165 15.99 -7.58 -0.61
C ARG A 165 15.40 -6.91 0.63
N VAL A 166 15.02 -5.64 0.56
CA VAL A 166 14.30 -4.94 1.65
C VAL A 166 13.01 -5.66 1.98
N ALA A 167 12.24 -6.04 0.95
CA ALA A 167 10.99 -6.74 1.12
C ALA A 167 11.18 -8.14 1.73
N GLU A 168 12.15 -8.92 1.23
CA GLU A 168 12.50 -10.25 1.77
C GLU A 168 12.91 -10.19 3.23
N LEU A 169 13.78 -9.23 3.59
CA LEU A 169 14.20 -9.06 4.98
C LEU A 169 13.03 -8.65 5.88
N SER A 170 12.13 -7.79 5.39
CA SER A 170 10.95 -7.37 6.15
C SER A 170 10.03 -8.56 6.42
N THR A 171 9.77 -9.38 5.39
CA THR A 171 8.95 -10.59 5.52
C THR A 171 9.59 -11.62 6.43
N GLN A 172 10.86 -11.98 6.21
CA GLN A 172 11.55 -12.99 7.02
C GLN A 172 11.57 -12.62 8.50
N LYS A 173 11.84 -11.35 8.83
CA LYS A 173 11.87 -10.88 10.21
C LYS A 173 10.48 -10.85 10.84
N ALA A 174 9.45 -10.50 10.07
CA ALA A 174 8.08 -10.57 10.55
C ALA A 174 7.70 -12.02 10.86
N HIS A 175 7.88 -12.94 9.91
CA HIS A 175 7.56 -14.35 10.11
C HIS A 175 8.38 -14.99 11.24
N TYR A 176 9.66 -14.65 11.38
CA TYR A 176 10.46 -15.06 12.54
C TYR A 176 9.85 -14.57 13.88
N ALA A 177 9.47 -13.29 13.94
CA ALA A 177 8.83 -12.74 15.14
C ALA A 177 7.49 -13.41 15.43
N PHE A 178 6.69 -13.73 14.41
CA PHE A 178 5.41 -14.41 14.55
C PHE A 178 5.58 -15.79 15.18
N GLU A 179 6.47 -16.61 14.64
CA GLU A 179 6.74 -17.95 15.17
C GLU A 179 7.27 -17.88 16.61
N LYS A 180 8.13 -16.90 16.93
CA LYS A 180 8.61 -16.71 18.31
C LYS A 180 7.53 -16.23 19.28
N ILE A 181 6.55 -15.45 18.82
CA ILE A 181 5.43 -15.05 19.67
C ILE A 181 4.48 -16.24 19.90
N LYS A 182 4.26 -17.09 18.89
CA LYS A 182 3.43 -18.30 19.01
C LYS A 182 3.98 -19.35 19.99
N GLU A 183 5.29 -19.35 20.23
CA GLU A 183 5.92 -20.19 21.26
C GLU A 183 5.63 -19.72 22.71
N ILE A 184 5.13 -18.49 22.90
CA ILE A 184 4.84 -17.91 24.22
C ILE A 184 3.45 -18.34 24.67
N ASP A 185 3.34 -18.93 25.87
CA ASP A 185 2.06 -19.31 26.46
C ASP A 185 1.10 -18.12 26.55
N GLY A 186 -0.16 -18.35 26.17
CA GLY A 186 -1.20 -17.33 26.10
C GLY A 186 -1.26 -16.52 24.81
N PHE A 187 -0.36 -16.75 23.83
CA PHE A 187 -0.46 -16.17 22.49
C PHE A 187 -0.82 -17.21 21.44
N GLU A 188 -1.74 -16.85 20.55
CA GLU A 188 -2.22 -17.74 19.49
C GLU A 188 -2.30 -17.01 18.15
N GLU A 189 -2.24 -17.78 17.06
CA GLU A 189 -2.42 -17.25 15.70
C GLU A 189 -3.87 -16.77 15.49
N ALA A 190 -4.04 -15.50 15.10
CA ALA A 190 -5.38 -14.96 14.86
C ALA A 190 -5.98 -15.42 13.52
N PHE A 191 -5.14 -15.51 12.48
CA PHE A 191 -5.55 -15.82 11.12
C PHE A 191 -4.51 -16.68 10.41
N ALA A 192 -4.96 -17.73 9.74
CA ALA A 192 -4.12 -18.61 8.92
C ALA A 192 -3.72 -18.04 7.54
N SER A 193 -4.15 -16.82 7.21
CA SER A 193 -3.87 -16.20 5.92
C SER A 193 -2.41 -15.73 5.85
N PRO A 194 -1.73 -15.84 4.70
CA PRO A 194 -0.37 -15.35 4.56
C PRO A 194 -0.33 -13.83 4.75
N PHE A 195 0.76 -13.31 5.30
CA PHE A 195 0.98 -11.89 5.53
C PHE A 195 2.37 -11.44 5.06
N TYR A 196 2.52 -10.13 4.79
CA TYR A 196 3.80 -9.55 4.34
C TYR A 196 4.73 -9.20 5.50
N ASN A 197 4.45 -8.13 6.25
CA ASN A 197 5.30 -7.63 7.35
C ASN A 197 4.51 -7.18 8.58
N GLU A 198 3.20 -7.34 8.59
CA GLU A 198 2.32 -7.04 9.72
C GLU A 198 1.43 -8.25 9.92
N PHE A 199 1.11 -8.57 11.17
CA PHE A 199 0.25 -9.70 11.51
C PHE A 199 -0.44 -9.47 12.85
N ILE A 200 -1.40 -10.34 13.15
CA ILE A 200 -2.16 -10.30 14.39
C ILE A 200 -2.00 -11.62 15.13
N VAL A 201 -1.84 -11.49 16.44
CA VAL A 201 -1.88 -12.59 17.39
C VAL A 201 -3.02 -12.33 18.37
N LYS A 202 -3.70 -13.40 18.76
CA LYS A 202 -4.62 -13.39 19.88
C LYS A 202 -3.83 -13.48 21.17
N CYS A 203 -4.30 -12.81 22.21
CA CYS A 203 -3.74 -12.94 23.54
C CYS A 203 -4.86 -13.17 24.55
N LYS A 204 -4.75 -14.24 25.34
CA LYS A 204 -5.75 -14.58 26.37
C LYS A 204 -5.79 -13.59 27.54
N ASP A 205 -4.70 -12.85 27.76
CA ASP A 205 -4.59 -11.85 28.82
C ASP A 205 -3.78 -10.65 28.31
N VAL A 206 -4.48 -9.66 27.75
CA VAL A 206 -3.88 -8.43 27.20
C VAL A 206 -3.09 -7.65 28.27
N LYS A 207 -3.39 -7.81 29.57
CA LYS A 207 -2.65 -7.15 30.65
C LYS A 207 -1.26 -7.77 30.85
N LYS A 208 -1.10 -9.06 30.57
CA LYS A 208 0.20 -9.76 30.56
C LYS A 208 0.98 -9.55 29.26
N ALA A 209 0.32 -9.15 28.17
CA ALA A 209 0.94 -8.84 26.88
C ALA A 209 1.81 -7.58 26.85
N ARG A 210 2.21 -7.04 28.02
CA ARG A 210 3.31 -6.05 28.16
C ARG A 210 4.66 -6.69 27.81
N LEU A 211 4.79 -7.18 26.58
CA LEU A 211 6.04 -7.60 26.01
C LEU A 211 6.89 -6.34 25.73
N VAL A 212 7.90 -6.15 26.59
CA VAL A 212 9.16 -5.47 26.25
C VAL A 212 9.06 -3.95 25.96
N ARG A 213 8.63 -3.16 26.95
CA ARG A 213 9.10 -1.75 27.05
C ARG A 213 10.38 -1.62 27.87
N ASP A 214 10.68 -2.59 28.73
CA ASP A 214 11.69 -2.44 29.79
C ASP A 214 13.09 -2.94 29.41
N ASN A 215 13.25 -3.62 28.27
CA ASN A 215 14.56 -4.02 27.75
C ASN A 215 14.75 -3.52 26.30
N PRO A 216 15.51 -2.44 26.07
CA PRO A 216 15.90 -2.07 24.71
C PRO A 216 16.70 -3.20 24.08
N PRO A 217 16.56 -3.46 22.76
CA PRO A 217 17.42 -4.42 22.08
C PRO A 217 18.89 -3.98 22.23
N PRO A 218 19.84 -4.93 22.37
CA PRO A 218 21.26 -4.60 22.46
C PRO A 218 21.66 -3.68 21.29
N LEU A 219 22.38 -2.60 21.61
CA LEU A 219 22.85 -1.60 20.65
C LEU A 219 23.49 -2.29 19.44
N GLY A 220 22.81 -2.27 18.30
CA GLY A 220 23.28 -2.92 17.07
C GLY A 220 22.16 -3.36 16.11
N TYR A 221 20.94 -3.58 16.61
CA TYR A 221 19.81 -3.96 15.75
C TYR A 221 19.01 -2.73 15.27
N LYS A 222 19.04 -2.47 13.96
CA LYS A 222 18.13 -1.50 13.33
C LYS A 222 16.68 -1.99 13.49
N ARG A 223 15.81 -1.15 14.09
CA ARG A 223 14.36 -1.40 14.26
C ARG A 223 13.75 -1.96 12.96
N CYS A 224 13.22 -3.18 13.02
CA CYS A 224 12.37 -3.72 11.97
C CYS A 224 10.95 -3.17 12.17
N ARG A 225 10.33 -2.63 11.11
CA ARG A 225 8.93 -2.22 11.14
C ARG A 225 8.05 -3.46 11.11
N THR A 226 7.80 -4.01 12.27
CA THR A 226 6.75 -4.99 12.43
C THR A 226 5.76 -4.39 13.41
N ARG A 227 4.57 -4.00 12.92
CA ARG A 227 3.46 -3.60 13.77
C ARG A 227 2.68 -4.87 14.11
N PHE A 228 2.44 -5.08 15.40
CA PHE A 228 1.54 -6.12 15.89
C PHE A 228 0.38 -5.45 16.59
N PHE A 229 -0.81 -5.90 16.27
CA PHE A 229 -2.03 -5.51 16.96
C PHE A 229 -2.49 -6.71 17.80
N LEU A 230 -2.89 -6.44 19.03
CA LEU A 230 -3.51 -7.42 19.92
C LEU A 230 -5.01 -7.36 19.67
N LEU A 231 -5.62 -8.51 19.36
CA LEU A 231 -7.07 -8.67 19.46
C LEU A 231 -7.40 -9.20 20.85
N ASP A 232 -8.26 -8.49 21.56
CA ASP A 232 -8.82 -8.92 22.85
C ASP A 232 -9.99 -9.88 22.58
N GLU A 233 -10.12 -10.93 23.37
CA GLU A 233 -11.28 -11.84 23.35
C GLU A 233 -12.24 -11.46 24.49
N GLU A 234 -12.76 -10.24 24.47
CA GLU A 234 -13.98 -9.85 25.21
C GLU A 234 -15.19 -9.78 24.29
#